data_AF-A0A3D3F7H4-F1
#
_entry.id   AF-A0A3D3F7H4-F1
#
_cell.length_a   1.000
_cell.length_b   1.000
_cell.length_c   1.000
_cell.angle_alpha   90.00
_cell.angle_beta   90.00
_cell.angle_gamma   90.00
#
_symmetry.space_group_name_H-M   'P 1'
#
loop_
_entity.id
_entity.type
_entity.pdbx_description
1 polymer ?
#
loop_
_entity_poly.entity_id
_entity_poly.type
_entity_poly.pdbx_seq_one_letter_code
_entity_poly.pdbx_strand_id
1 'polypeptide(L)'
;YAVEKNKHCFLEKPICVDAVGYRTIIAAAKQAQAKNLRVVTGTQRHHQRNYVESYQKIMEGTIGEITGGVVYWNQNMLWYRDRQPGWNDFEYMVR
;
A
#
# COMPACT_ATOMS: atom_id res chain seq x y z
N TYR A 1 5.50 -10.63 -15.10
CA TYR A 1 4.30 -11.29 -15.67
C TYR A 1 3.24 -10.32 -16.25
N ALA A 2 2.42 -9.63 -15.44
CA ALA A 2 1.26 -8.91 -16.00
C ALA A 2 1.64 -7.73 -16.92
N VAL A 3 2.70 -6.99 -16.56
CA VAL A 3 3.32 -5.95 -17.39
C VAL A 3 3.94 -6.52 -18.68
N GLU A 4 4.58 -7.69 -18.62
CA GLU A 4 5.09 -8.37 -19.82
C GLU A 4 3.96 -8.68 -20.80
N LYS A 5 2.80 -9.10 -20.28
CA LYS A 5 1.59 -9.40 -21.04
C LYS A 5 0.74 -8.18 -21.44
N ASN A 6 1.28 -6.97 -21.31
CA ASN A 6 0.63 -5.71 -21.68
C ASN A 6 -0.73 -5.50 -20.99
N LYS A 7 -0.82 -5.81 -19.70
CA LYS A 7 -2.05 -5.62 -18.91
C LYS A 7 -1.89 -4.49 -17.89
N HIS A 8 -2.94 -3.69 -17.76
CA HIS A 8 -3.12 -2.80 -16.61
C HIS A 8 -3.29 -3.63 -15.34
N CYS A 9 -2.80 -3.12 -14.22
CA CYS A 9 -2.79 -3.85 -12.96
C CYS A 9 -3.25 -2.98 -11.80
N PHE A 10 -4.13 -3.54 -10.98
CA PHE A 10 -4.32 -3.10 -9.61
C PHE A 10 -3.54 -4.05 -8.69
N LEU A 11 -2.73 -3.50 -7.78
CA LEU A 11 -1.89 -4.26 -6.85
C LEU A 11 -2.26 -3.91 -5.41
N GLU A 12 -2.68 -4.92 -4.63
CA GLU A 12 -2.97 -4.70 -3.22
C GLU A 12 -1.71 -4.32 -2.42
N LYS A 13 -1.93 -3.62 -1.31
CA LYS A 13 -0.86 -3.29 -0.36
C LYS A 13 -0.67 -4.44 0.65
N PRO A 14 0.57 -4.73 1.10
CA PRO A 14 1.83 -4.17 0.63
C PRO A 14 2.25 -4.77 -0.72
N ILE A 15 2.92 -3.96 -1.56
CA ILE A 15 3.35 -4.39 -2.90
C ILE A 15 4.53 -5.39 -2.90
N CYS A 16 5.30 -5.41 -1.82
CA CYS A 16 6.41 -6.34 -1.59
C CYS A 16 6.75 -6.41 -0.09
N VAL A 17 7.45 -7.46 0.34
CA VAL A 17 7.83 -7.71 1.75
C VAL A 17 9.34 -7.63 2.01
N ASP A 18 10.15 -7.51 0.96
CA ASP A 18 11.61 -7.47 1.05
C ASP A 18 12.24 -6.59 -0.05
N ALA A 19 13.55 -6.35 0.07
CA ALA A 19 14.30 -5.49 -0.85
C ALA A 19 14.45 -6.07 -2.27
N VAL A 20 14.43 -7.40 -2.43
CA VAL A 20 14.49 -8.06 -3.74
C VAL A 20 13.18 -7.85 -4.48
N GLY A 21 12.05 -8.09 -3.80
CA GLY A 21 10.71 -7.81 -4.30
C GLY A 21 10.54 -6.34 -4.70
N TYR A 22 11.03 -5.41 -3.88
CA TYR A 22 11.01 -3.98 -4.20
C TYR A 22 11.69 -3.67 -5.54
N ARG A 23 12.92 -4.18 -5.76
CA ARG A 23 13.66 -3.95 -7.00
C ARG A 23 12.92 -4.51 -8.22
N THR A 24 12.31 -5.69 -8.09
CA THR A 24 11.49 -6.30 -9.13
C THR A 24 10.28 -5.44 -9.49
N ILE A 25 9.58 -4.93 -8.47
CA ILE A 25 8.42 -4.04 -8.66
C ILE A 25 8.82 -2.74 -9.36
N ILE A 26 9.93 -2.12 -8.96
CA ILE A 26 10.43 -0.89 -9.60
C ILE A 26 10.80 -1.14 -11.06
N ALA A 27 11.47 -2.25 -11.36
CA ALA A 27 11.80 -2.61 -12.75
C ALA A 27 10.53 -2.83 -13.59
N ALA A 28 9.54 -3.56 -13.06
CA ALA A 28 8.27 -3.77 -13.72
C ALA A 28 7.47 -2.47 -13.91
N ALA A 29 7.50 -1.54 -12.94
CA ALA A 29 6.85 -0.25 -13.05
C ALA A 29 7.45 0.62 -14.17
N LYS A 30 8.78 0.63 -14.32
CA LYS A 30 9.46 1.31 -15.45
C LYS A 30 9.05 0.72 -16.80
N GLN A 31 8.99 -0.61 -16.90
CA GLN A 31 8.52 -1.29 -18.11
C GLN A 31 7.05 -0.97 -18.40
N ALA A 32 6.19 -0.90 -17.37
CA ALA A 32 4.79 -0.53 -17.50
C ALA A 32 4.63 0.89 -18.05
N GLN A 33 5.43 1.84 -17.55
CA GLN A 33 5.46 3.22 -18.04
C GLN A 33 5.84 3.29 -19.52
N ALA A 34 6.90 2.59 -19.93
CA ALA A 34 7.32 2.54 -21.33
C ALA A 34 6.25 1.94 -22.26
N LYS A 35 5.43 1.02 -21.74
CA LYS A 35 4.31 0.40 -22.45
C LYS A 35 2.99 1.16 -22.34
N ASN A 36 3.00 2.36 -21.73
CA ASN A 36 1.80 3.15 -21.42
C ASN A 36 0.72 2.37 -20.65
N LEU A 37 1.14 1.47 -19.76
CA LEU A 37 0.24 0.71 -18.89
C LEU A 37 0.01 1.47 -17.58
N ARG A 38 -1.23 1.46 -17.11
CA ARG A 38 -1.60 1.93 -15.77
C ARG A 38 -1.40 0.82 -14.73
N VAL A 39 -0.65 1.16 -13.69
CA VAL A 39 -0.48 0.34 -12.48
C VAL A 39 -0.88 1.20 -11.29
N VAL A 40 -1.84 0.72 -10.51
CA VAL A 40 -2.35 1.43 -9.33
C VAL A 40 -2.24 0.51 -8.13
N THR A 41 -1.92 1.06 -6.97
CA THR A 41 -1.86 0.31 -5.72
C THR A 41 -3.08 0.61 -4.85
N GLY A 42 -3.40 -0.29 -3.91
CA GLY A 42 -4.50 -0.16 -2.95
C GLY A 42 -4.30 0.92 -1.87
N THR A 43 -3.73 2.08 -2.21
CA THR A 43 -3.52 3.22 -1.29
C THR A 43 -4.83 3.97 -1.04
N GLN A 44 -5.79 3.32 -0.38
CA GLN A 44 -7.16 3.79 -0.18
C GLN A 44 -7.28 5.26 0.28
N ARG A 45 -6.36 5.73 1.16
CA ARG A 45 -6.40 7.08 1.72
C ARG A 45 -6.15 8.17 0.66
N HIS A 46 -5.45 7.85 -0.44
CA HIS A 46 -5.21 8.78 -1.54
C HIS A 46 -6.48 9.07 -2.35
N HIS A 47 -7.53 8.26 -2.18
CA HIS A 47 -8.83 8.43 -2.84
C HIS A 47 -9.93 8.87 -1.87
N GLN A 48 -9.64 9.00 -0.57
CA GLN A 48 -10.61 9.41 0.42
C GLN A 48 -10.82 10.93 0.32
N ARG A 49 -12.06 11.38 0.09
CA ARG A 49 -12.38 12.80 -0.22
C ARG A 49 -11.78 13.80 0.76
N ASN A 50 -11.95 13.58 2.07
CA ASN A 50 -11.40 14.45 3.11
C ASN A 50 -9.86 14.50 3.11
N TYR A 51 -9.17 13.39 2.80
CA TYR A 51 -7.71 13.38 2.64
C TYR A 51 -7.28 14.19 1.42
N VAL A 52 -7.99 14.03 0.30
CA VAL A 52 -7.70 14.78 -0.94
C VAL A 52 -7.93 16.28 -0.75
N GLU A 53 -9.04 16.67 -0.13
CA GLU A 53 -9.35 18.08 0.17
C GLU A 53 -8.34 18.68 1.16
N SER A 54 -7.95 17.94 2.20
CA SER A 54 -6.95 18.40 3.16
C SER A 54 -5.57 18.57 2.49
N TYR A 55 -5.19 17.61 1.65
CA TYR A 55 -3.95 17.69 0.87
C TYR A 55 -3.95 18.93 -0.02
N GLN A 56 -5.03 19.21 -0.76
CA GLN A 56 -5.12 20.40 -1.60
C GLN A 56 -4.89 21.69 -0.81
N LYS A 57 -5.60 21.87 0.31
CA LYS A 57 -5.45 23.07 1.17
C LYS A 57 -4.03 23.21 1.73
N ILE A 58 -3.41 22.10 2.13
CA ILE A 58 -2.03 22.09 2.62
C ILE A 58 -1.07 22.52 1.50
N MET A 59 -1.22 21.96 0.30
CA MET A 59 -0.38 22.31 -0.85
C MET A 59 -0.59 23.75 -1.34
N GLU A 60 -1.77 24.33 -1.09
CA GLU A 60 -2.07 25.75 -1.31
C GLU A 60 -1.42 26.67 -0.25
N GLY A 61 -0.75 26.12 0.76
CA GLY A 61 -0.01 26.87 1.77
C GLY A 61 -0.84 27.30 2.99
N THR A 62 -2.03 26.72 3.19
CA THR A 62 -2.96 27.11 4.29
C THR A 62 -2.32 27.05 5.69
N ILE A 63 -1.32 26.17 5.89
CA ILE A 63 -0.62 26.00 7.17
C ILE A 63 0.84 26.49 7.13
N GLY A 64 1.27 27.13 6.05
CA GLY A 64 2.67 27.52 5.83
C GLY A 64 3.59 26.33 5.56
N GLU A 65 4.83 26.41 6.03
CA GLU A 65 5.84 25.36 5.89
C GLU A 65 5.58 24.18 6.82
N ILE A 66 5.61 22.95 6.28
CA ILE A 66 5.45 21.73 7.07
C ILE A 66 6.76 21.45 7.82
N THR A 67 6.74 21.58 9.14
CA THR A 67 7.90 21.30 10.00
C THR A 67 7.91 19.88 10.57
N GLY A 68 6.78 19.16 10.48
CA GLY A 68 6.64 17.79 10.97
C GLY A 68 5.18 17.36 11.09
N GLY A 69 4.96 16.14 11.57
CA GLY A 69 3.62 15.61 11.79
C GLY A 69 3.65 14.26 12.50
N VAL A 70 2.52 13.92 13.12
CA VAL A 70 2.31 12.64 13.78
C VAL A 70 1.17 11.91 13.09
N VAL A 71 1.41 10.67 12.68
CA VAL A 71 0.45 9.88 11.92
C VAL A 71 0.20 8.57 12.65
N TYR A 72 -1.07 8.29 12.95
CA TYR A 72 -1.49 7.07 13.63
C TYR A 72 -2.42 6.25 12.74
N TRP A 73 -2.20 4.94 12.72
CA TRP A 73 -3.13 3.99 12.14
C TRP A 73 -3.88 3.24 13.25
N ASN A 74 -4.96 3.87 13.72
CA ASN A 74 -5.76 3.34 14.83
C ASN A 74 -6.85 2.41 14.29
N GLN A 75 -6.62 1.10 14.37
CA GLN A 75 -7.60 0.07 14.06
C GLN A 75 -7.43 -1.12 15.01
N ASN A 76 -8.48 -1.94 15.12
CA ASN A 76 -8.39 -3.24 15.79
C ASN A 76 -7.54 -4.22 14.97
N MET A 77 -7.07 -5.29 15.62
CA MET A 77 -6.18 -6.26 14.97
C MET A 77 -6.86 -6.92 13.77
N LEU A 78 -6.24 -6.79 12.60
CA LEU A 78 -6.67 -7.46 11.38
C LEU A 78 -6.41 -8.97 11.55
N TRP A 79 -7.43 -9.79 11.28
CA TRP A 79 -7.33 -11.25 11.26
C TRP A 79 -6.96 -11.92 12.60
N TYR A 80 -7.20 -11.25 13.73
CA TYR A 80 -6.98 -11.87 15.04
C TYR A 80 -7.91 -13.05 15.28
N ARG A 81 -7.34 -14.12 15.82
CA ARG A 81 -8.04 -15.31 16.28
C ARG A 81 -7.45 -15.74 17.61
N ASP A 82 -8.29 -16.25 18.49
CA ASP A 82 -7.82 -16.89 19.71
C ASP A 82 -7.21 -18.25 19.39
N ARG A 83 -6.05 -18.55 20.00
CA ARG A 83 -5.39 -19.85 19.89
C ARG A 83 -6.33 -20.94 20.41
N GLN A 84 -6.67 -21.89 19.55
CA GLN A 84 -7.51 -23.02 19.96
C GLN A 84 -6.69 -24.08 20.72
N PRO A 85 -7.30 -24.78 21.69
CA PRO A 85 -6.66 -25.90 22.36
C PRO A 85 -6.16 -26.95 21.36
N GLY A 86 -4.90 -27.37 21.52
CA GLY A 86 -4.26 -28.35 20.65
C GLY A 86 -3.49 -27.79 19.46
N TRP A 87 -3.59 -26.49 19.17
CA TRP A 87 -2.74 -25.85 18.15
C TRP A 87 -1.33 -25.63 18.68
N ASN A 88 -0.32 -26.01 17.90
CA ASN A 88 1.06 -25.57 18.13
C ASN A 88 1.29 -24.13 17.64
N ASP A 89 2.49 -23.58 17.88
CA ASP A 89 2.79 -22.18 17.56
C ASP A 89 2.69 -21.88 16.05
N PHE A 90 3.15 -22.80 15.22
CA PHE A 90 3.04 -22.65 13.76
C PHE A 90 1.58 -22.66 13.32
N GLU A 91 0.78 -23.61 13.80
CA GLU A 91 -0.64 -23.71 13.48
C GLU A 91 -1.42 -22.47 13.90
N TYR A 92 -1.08 -21.89 15.06
CA TYR A 92 -1.66 -20.65 15.51
C TYR A 92 -1.31 -19.46 14.59
N MET A 93 -0.09 -19.42 14.03
CA MET A 93 0.33 -18.33 13.14
C MET A 93 -0.29 -18.39 11.74
N VAL A 94 -0.64 -19.58 11.23
CA VAL A 94 -1.06 -19.77 9.83
C VAL A 94 -2.53 -20.13 9.61
N ARG A 95 -3.27 -20.54 10.65
CA ARG A 95 -4.69 -20.96 10.53
C ARG A 95 -5.68 -19.81 10.69
#